data_AF-A0A837APT9-F1
#
_entry.id   AF-A0A837APT9-F1
#
_cell.length_a   1.000
_cell.length_b   1.000
_cell.length_c   1.000
_cell.angle_alpha   90.00
_cell.angle_beta   90.00
_cell.angle_gamma   90.00
#
_symmetry.space_group_name_H-M   'P 1'
#
loop_
_entity.id
_entity.type
_entity.pdbx_description
1 polymer ?
#
loop_
_entity_poly.entity_id
_entity_poly.type
_entity_poly.pdbx_seq_one_letter_code
_entity_poly.pdbx_strand_id
1 'polypeptide(L)' 'MAAARIRTLTATALRAMPLPSPGGDKEQRGRVLVVGGSMRVPGAALLAGEAALRAGAGKLQIATAASVAPAMALAV' A
#
# COMPACT_ATOMS: atom_id res chain seq x y z
N MET A 1 -17.64 8.51 23.09
CA MET A 1 -17.26 8.06 21.74
C MET A 1 -18.31 8.53 20.75
N ALA A 2 -17.93 9.24 19.69
CA ALA A 2 -18.86 9.54 18.61
C ALA A 2 -19.27 8.22 17.92
N ALA A 3 -20.56 8.01 17.69
CA ALA A 3 -21.05 6.83 16.97
C ALA A 3 -20.46 6.82 15.55
N ALA A 4 -19.97 5.66 15.11
CA ALA A 4 -19.39 5.51 13.78
C ALA A 4 -20.46 5.76 12.71
N ARG A 5 -20.19 6.69 11.78
CA ARG A 5 -21.10 7.03 10.70
C ARG A 5 -20.97 5.99 9.59
N ILE A 6 -21.87 5.01 9.56
CA ILE A 6 -21.89 3.96 8.53
C ILE A 6 -22.41 4.55 7.22
N ARG A 7 -21.64 4.39 6.14
CA ARG A 7 -22.06 4.77 4.78
C ARG A 7 -21.90 3.58 3.85
N THR A 8 -22.94 3.26 3.09
CA THR A 8 -22.87 2.26 2.03
C THR A 8 -21.94 2.75 0.91
N LEU A 9 -20.99 1.91 0.51
CA LEU A 9 -20.14 2.17 -0.65
C LEU A 9 -20.98 2.04 -1.93
N THR A 10 -20.84 3.00 -2.84
CA THR A 10 -21.53 3.01 -4.14
C THR A 10 -20.52 3.12 -5.28
N ALA A 11 -20.91 2.69 -6.48
CA ALA A 11 -20.06 2.82 -7.65
C ALA A 11 -19.65 4.28 -7.93
N THR A 12 -20.53 5.24 -7.64
CA THR A 12 -20.22 6.68 -7.77
C THR A 12 -19.15 7.12 -6.77
N ALA A 13 -19.18 6.63 -5.54
CA ALA A 13 -18.12 6.92 -4.56
C ALA A 13 -16.77 6.34 -4.98
N LEU A 14 -16.75 5.11 -5.54
CA LEU A 14 -15.51 4.50 -6.02
C LEU A 14 -14.92 5.24 -7.23
N ARG A 15 -15.75 5.69 -8.17
CA ARG A 15 -15.31 6.50 -9.32
C ARG A 15 -14.66 7.84 -8.94
N ALA A 16 -14.95 8.34 -7.74
CA ALA A 16 -14.32 9.56 -7.21
C ALA A 16 -12.91 9.33 -6.62
N MET A 17 -12.42 8.09 -6.60
CA MET A 17 -11.07 7.72 -6.15
C MET A 17 -10.26 7.10 -7.30
N PRO A 18 -9.96 7.87 -8.37
CA PRO A 18 -9.20 7.34 -9.50
C PRO A 18 -7.74 7.10 -9.11
N LEU A 19 -7.07 6.23 -9.87
CA LEU A 19 -5.61 6.15 -9.82
C LEU A 19 -4.99 7.49 -10.26
N PRO A 20 -3.76 7.81 -9.80
CA PRO A 20 -3.02 8.96 -10.30
C PRO A 20 -2.85 8.90 -11.82
N SER A 21 -2.76 10.08 -12.46
CA SER A 21 -2.49 10.18 -13.90
C SER A 21 -1.24 9.36 -14.29
N PRO A 22 -1.24 8.66 -15.44
CA PRO A 22 -0.06 7.95 -15.93
C PRO A 22 1.15 8.87 -16.16
N GLY A 23 0.89 10.16 -16.43
CA GLY A 23 1.92 11.18 -16.57
C GLY A 23 2.40 11.72 -15.21
N GLY A 24 3.62 12.26 -15.19
CA GLY A 24 4.21 12.86 -14.00
C GLY A 24 5.20 11.96 -13.25
N ASP A 25 5.96 12.58 -12.35
CA ASP A 25 7.05 11.93 -11.65
C ASP A 25 6.57 11.09 -10.46
N LYS A 26 7.31 10.02 -10.14
CA LYS A 26 7.09 9.18 -8.95
C LYS A 26 7.13 9.97 -7.64
N GLU A 27 7.75 11.15 -7.63
CA GLU A 27 7.72 12.06 -6.49
C GLU A 27 6.32 12.65 -6.22
N GLN A 28 5.53 12.87 -7.27
CA GLN A 28 4.19 13.46 -7.17
C GLN A 28 3.13 12.44 -6.74
N ARG A 29 3.38 11.15 -6.98
CA ARG A 29 2.49 10.03 -6.60
C ARG A 29 2.63 9.60 -5.13
N GLY A 30 3.38 10.36 -4.33
CA GLY A 30 3.54 10.12 -2.90
C GLY A 30 4.47 8.95 -2.55
N ARG A 31 4.64 8.74 -1.24
CA ARG A 31 5.52 7.72 -0.65
C ARG A 31 4.72 6.93 0.38
N VAL A 32 4.79 5.60 0.30
CA VAL A 32 4.12 4.69 1.25
C VAL A 32 5.16 3.89 2.02
N LEU A 33 4.98 3.83 3.34
CA LEU A 33 5.70 2.93 4.23
C LEU A 33 4.74 1.87 4.74
N VAL A 34 5.04 0.61 4.45
CA VAL A 34 4.35 -0.55 5.05
C VAL A 34 5.21 -1.05 6.21
N VAL A 35 4.64 -1.12 7.41
CA VAL A 35 5.30 -1.69 8.59
C VAL A 35 4.59 -2.96 8.97
N GLY A 36 5.30 -4.08 8.92
CA GLY A 36 4.73 -5.36 9.30
C GLY A 36 5.45 -6.54 8.67
N GLY A 37 4.79 -7.69 8.72
CA GLY A 37 5.41 -8.96 8.37
C GLY A 37 6.26 -9.51 9.52
N SER A 38 6.45 -10.82 9.49
CA SER A 38 7.27 -11.53 10.47
C SER A 38 7.93 -12.73 9.82
N MET A 39 8.80 -13.43 10.54
CA MET A 39 9.37 -14.70 10.06
C MET A 39 8.30 -15.72 9.63
N ARG A 40 7.19 -15.81 10.36
CA ARG A 40 6.11 -16.76 10.07
C ARG A 40 5.16 -16.27 8.98
N VAL A 41 5.03 -14.96 8.83
CA VAL A 41 4.07 -14.34 7.92
C VAL A 41 4.72 -13.15 7.19
N PRO A 42 5.76 -13.36 6.36
CA PRO A 42 6.41 -12.27 5.65
C PRO A 42 5.52 -11.71 4.53
N GLY A 43 4.73 -12.57 3.89
CA GLY A 43 3.90 -12.23 2.73
C GLY A 43 2.83 -11.17 3.00
N ALA A 44 2.41 -10.96 4.25
CA ALA A 44 1.43 -9.92 4.58
C ALA A 44 1.94 -8.51 4.25
N ALA A 45 3.20 -8.22 4.58
CA ALA A 45 3.82 -6.93 4.26
C ALA A 45 4.06 -6.77 2.76
N LEU A 46 4.49 -7.86 2.10
CA LEU A 46 4.70 -7.91 0.66
C LEU A 46 3.42 -7.57 -0.12
N LEU A 47 2.33 -8.27 0.18
CA LEU A 47 1.04 -8.07 -0.49
C LEU A 47 0.47 -6.66 -0.23
N ALA A 48 0.63 -6.13 0.99
CA ALA A 48 0.22 -4.75 1.29
C ALA A 48 1.05 -3.73 0.51
N GLY A 49 2.36 -3.94 0.38
CA GLY A 49 3.23 -3.09 -0.43
C GLY A 49 2.86 -3.11 -1.91
N GLU A 50 2.66 -4.31 -2.47
CA GLU A 50 2.25 -4.47 -3.86
C GLU A 50 0.88 -3.82 -4.12
N ALA A 51 -0.07 -3.98 -3.20
CA ALA A 51 -1.36 -3.30 -3.27
C ALA A 51 -1.22 -1.77 -3.25
N ALA A 52 -0.29 -1.23 -2.46
CA ALA A 52 -0.02 0.21 -2.45
C ALA A 52 0.52 0.72 -3.79
N LEU A 53 1.45 -0.03 -4.42
CA LEU A 53 1.93 0.31 -5.76
C LEU A 53 0.79 0.26 -6.80
N ARG A 54 -0.05 -0.80 -6.75
CA ARG A 54 -1.22 -0.92 -7.64
C ARG A 54 -2.28 0.16 -7.39
N ALA A 55 -2.40 0.66 -6.17
CA ALA A 55 -3.25 1.78 -5.81
C ALA A 55 -2.67 3.15 -6.22
N GLY A 56 -1.47 3.17 -6.82
CA GLY A 56 -0.87 4.37 -7.40
C GLY A 56 0.24 5.01 -6.58
N ALA A 57 0.75 4.36 -5.52
CA ALA A 57 1.89 4.88 -4.78
C ALA A 57 3.12 5.07 -5.68
N GLY A 58 3.76 6.23 -5.58
CA GLY A 58 4.95 6.56 -6.37
C GLY A 58 6.19 5.79 -5.93
N LYS A 59 6.37 5.60 -4.62
CA LYS A 59 7.41 4.77 -4.04
C LYS A 59 6.89 3.99 -2.85
N LEU A 60 7.48 2.82 -2.66
CA LEU A 60 7.20 1.91 -1.57
C LEU A 60 8.46 1.70 -0.74
N GLN A 61 8.30 1.71 0.58
CA GLN A 61 9.26 1.20 1.54
C GLN A 61 8.56 0.17 2.42
N ILE A 62 9.26 -0.93 2.74
CA ILE A 62 8.74 -1.96 3.65
C ILE A 62 9.69 -2.07 4.84
N ALA A 63 9.16 -1.86 6.04
CA ALA A 63 9.84 -2.15 7.29
C ALA A 63 9.29 -3.47 7.85
N THR A 64 10.17 -4.45 8.01
CA THR A 64 9.83 -5.83 8.40
C THR A 64 10.84 -6.41 9.38
N ALA A 65 10.63 -7.64 9.84
CA ALA A 65 11.62 -8.39 10.60
C ALA A 65 12.92 -8.57 9.79
N ALA A 66 14.06 -8.29 10.42
CA ALA A 66 15.37 -8.26 9.76
C ALA A 66 15.71 -9.55 9.00
N SER A 67 15.33 -10.69 9.55
CA SER A 67 15.59 -12.03 8.98
C SER A 67 14.83 -12.32 7.68
N VAL A 68 13.74 -11.60 7.38
CA VAL A 68 13.00 -11.73 6.10
C VAL A 68 13.21 -10.56 5.15
N ALA A 69 13.89 -9.49 5.60
CA ALA A 69 14.09 -8.29 4.79
C ALA A 69 14.84 -8.55 3.47
N PRO A 70 15.93 -9.35 3.41
CA PRO A 70 16.63 -9.61 2.15
C PRO A 70 15.76 -10.36 1.14
N ALA A 71 15.05 -11.40 1.59
CA ALA A 71 14.15 -12.16 0.73
C ALA A 71 13.02 -11.28 0.18
N MET A 72 12.49 -10.38 1.02
CA MET A 72 11.44 -9.45 0.60
C MET A 72 11.96 -8.37 -0.37
N ALA A 73 13.19 -7.88 -0.18
CA ALA A 73 13.80 -6.91 -1.09
C ALA A 73 14.01 -7.46 -2.51
N LEU A 74 14.14 -8.78 -2.67
CA LEU A 74 14.26 -9.44 -3.98
C LEU A 74 12.89 -9.72 -4.64
N ALA A 75 11.81 -9.68 -3.88
CA ALA A 75 10.48 -10.11 -4.32
C ALA A 75 9.59 -8.98 -4.86
N VAL A 76 10.00 -7.72 -4.70
CA VAL A 76 9.22 -6.51 -5.07
C VAL A 76 9.87 -5.75 -6.20
#